data_AF-A0A509L7R0-F1
#
_entry.id   AF-A0A509L7R0-F1
#
_cell.length_a   1.000
_cell.length_b   1.000
_cell.length_c   1.000
_cell.angle_alpha   90.00
_cell.angle_beta   90.00
_cell.angle_gamma   90.00
#
_symmetry.space_group_name_H-M   'P 1'
#
loop_
_entity.id
_entity.type
_entity.pdbx_description
1 polymer ?
#
loop_
_entity_poly.entity_id
_entity_poly.type
_entity_poly.pdbx_seq_one_letter_code
_entity_poly.pdbx_strand_id
1 'polypeptide(L)' 'MKKKIIVRILGIGFFHAFLYLYLVPFVIYPKFGHNGFQFTIIVAIVISIAIFGTMFISKKNRGDKK' A
#
# COMPACT_ATOMS: atom_id res chain seq x y z
N MET A 1 -8.20 20.10 -4.54
CA MET A 1 -8.06 18.66 -4.89
C MET A 1 -6.77 18.00 -4.37
N LYS A 2 -5.65 18.73 -4.20
CA LYS A 2 -4.35 18.17 -3.74
C LYS A 2 -4.37 17.60 -2.31
N LYS A 3 -5.07 18.26 -1.36
CA LYS A 3 -5.13 17.83 0.05
C LYS A 3 -5.74 16.42 0.25
N LYS A 4 -6.79 16.05 -0.50
CA LYS A 4 -7.41 14.70 -0.43
C LYS A 4 -6.47 13.59 -0.92
N ILE A 5 -5.63 13.90 -1.91
CA ILE A 5 -4.64 12.95 -2.45
C ILE A 5 -3.53 12.75 -1.42
N ILE A 6 -3.04 13.83 -0.82
CA ILE A 6 -1.99 13.77 0.22
C ILE A 6 -2.47 12.98 1.45
N VAL A 7 -3.71 13.21 1.91
CA VAL A 7 -4.29 12.45 3.04
C VAL A 7 -4.42 10.96 2.71
N ARG A 8 -4.80 10.61 1.47
CA ARG A 8 -4.84 9.20 1.03
C ARG A 8 -3.45 8.57 1.04
N ILE A 9 -2.44 9.27 0.51
CA ILE A 9 -1.06 8.78 0.46
C ILE A 9 -0.51 8.61 1.88
N LEU A 10 -0.75 9.57 2.78
CA LEU A 10 -0.33 9.47 4.18
C LEU A 10 -1.02 8.31 4.90
N GLY A 11 -2.33 8.12 4.71
CA GLY A 11 -3.06 7.00 5.31
C GLY A 11 -2.57 5.65 4.80
N ILE A 12 -2.33 5.53 3.49
CA ILE A 12 -1.78 4.32 2.87
C ILE A 12 -0.35 4.08 3.37
N GLY A 13 0.49 5.11 3.39
CA GLY A 13 1.88 5.01 3.84
C GLY A 13 1.98 4.63 5.32
N PHE A 14 1.16 5.21 6.18
CA PHE A 14 1.10 4.87 7.60
C PHE A 14 0.62 3.45 7.83
N PHE A 15 -0.46 3.04 7.14
CA PHE A 15 -0.95 1.67 7.19
C PHE A 15 0.09 0.67 6.69
N HIS A 16 0.79 0.98 5.59
CA HIS A 16 1.84 0.15 5.03
C HIS A 16 3.03 0.00 5.98
N ALA A 17 3.46 1.10 6.60
CA ALA A 17 4.53 1.10 7.60
C ALA A 17 4.13 0.28 8.83
N PHE A 18 2.90 0.43 9.33
CA PHE A 18 2.39 -0.38 10.44
C PHE A 18 2.37 -1.87 10.12
N LEU A 19 1.90 -2.23 8.93
CA LEU A 19 1.94 -3.61 8.46
C LEU A 19 3.37 -4.15 8.43
N TYR A 20 4.31 -3.41 7.85
CA TYR A 20 5.66 -3.90 7.63
C TYR A 20 6.53 -3.94 8.89
N LEU A 21 6.40 -2.93 9.75
CA LEU A 21 7.22 -2.79 10.96
C LEU A 21 6.63 -3.55 12.15
N TYR A 22 5.31 -3.72 12.20
CA TYR A 22 4.64 -4.38 13.32
C TYR A 22 4.01 -5.72 12.93
N LEU A 23 3.03 -5.70 12.01
CA LEU A 23 2.24 -6.90 11.71
C LEU A 23 3.09 -8.03 11.12
N VAL A 24 3.98 -7.71 10.18
CA VAL A 24 4.83 -8.68 9.49
C VAL A 24 5.81 -9.38 10.46
N PRO A 25 6.68 -8.67 11.19
CA PRO A 25 7.66 -9.32 12.06
C PRO A 25 7.07 -9.88 13.35
N PHE A 26 6.04 -9.25 13.95
CA PHE A 26 5.54 -9.67 15.26
C PHE A 26 4.30 -10.55 15.21
N VAL A 27 3.54 -10.55 14.10
CA VAL A 27 2.31 -11.35 14.00
C VAL A 27 2.43 -12.42 12.93
N ILE A 28 2.89 -12.06 11.73
CA ILE A 28 2.97 -13.01 10.61
C ILE A 28 4.17 -13.94 10.80
N TYR A 29 5.36 -13.40 11.07
CA TYR A 29 6.60 -14.18 11.17
C TYR A 29 6.54 -15.29 12.23
N PRO A 30 6.13 -15.04 13.48
CA PRO A 30 6.04 -16.12 14.48
C PRO A 30 4.93 -17.13 14.19
N LYS A 31 3.89 -16.76 13.45
CA LYS A 31 2.71 -17.62 13.21
C LYS A 31 2.81 -18.45 11.94
N PHE A 32 3.46 -17.91 10.90
CA PHE A 32 3.53 -18.52 9.56
C PHE A 32 4.97 -18.77 9.09
N GLY A 33 5.96 -18.41 9.92
CA GLY A 33 7.38 -18.62 9.63
C GLY A 33 7.86 -17.91 8.37
N HIS A 34 8.91 -18.47 7.76
CA HIS A 34 9.59 -17.88 6.61
C HIS A 34 8.69 -17.75 5.37
N ASN A 35 7.80 -18.72 5.15
CA ASN A 35 6.89 -18.73 3.99
C ASN A 35 5.81 -17.65 4.08
N GLY A 36 5.23 -17.43 5.27
CA GLY A 36 4.26 -16.35 5.45
C GLY A 36 4.88 -14.96 5.36
N PHE A 37 6.15 -14.83 5.78
CA PHE A 37 6.91 -13.60 5.62
C PHE A 37 7.14 -13.26 4.15
N GLN A 38 7.67 -14.20 3.36
CA GLN A 38 7.88 -14.00 1.93
C GLN A 38 6.58 -13.66 1.20
N PHE A 39 5.49 -14.38 1.50
CA PHE A 39 4.17 -14.08 0.94
C PHE A 39 3.72 -12.65 1.25
N THR A 40 3.89 -12.21 2.50
CA THR A 40 3.44 -10.86 2.89
C THR A 40 4.25 -9.75 2.23
N ILE A 41 5.56 -9.96 2.01
CA ILE A 41 6.41 -9.04 1.25
C ILE A 41 5.91 -8.94 -0.20
N ILE A 42 5.65 -10.08 -0.84
CA ILE A 42 5.16 -10.12 -2.23
C ILE A 42 3.83 -9.36 -2.34
N VAL A 43 2.89 -9.63 -1.43
CA VAL A 43 1.59 -8.95 -1.39
C VAL A 43 1.76 -7.44 -1.17
N ALA A 44 2.67 -7.02 -0.29
CA ALA A 44 2.96 -5.61 -0.04
C ALA A 44 3.49 -4.89 -1.31
N ILE A 45 4.39 -5.53 -2.06
CA ILE A 45 4.92 -4.99 -3.32
C ILE A 45 3.80 -4.86 -4.37
N VAL A 46 2.97 -5.91 -4.52
CA VAL A 46 1.84 -5.91 -5.47
C VAL A 46 0.85 -4.79 -5.14
N ILE A 47 0.51 -4.61 -3.86
CA ILE A 47 -0.39 -3.54 -3.41
C ILE A 47 0.21 -2.16 -3.69
N SER A 48 1.50 -1.96 -3.41
CA SER A 48 2.19 -0.69 -3.71
C SER A 48 2.13 -0.35 -5.20
N ILE A 49 2.40 -1.31 -6.08
CA ILE A 49 2.30 -1.12 -7.55
C ILE A 49 0.86 -0.82 -7.96
N ALA A 50 -0.13 -1.55 -7.43
CA ALA A 50 -1.55 -1.34 -7.74
C ALA A 50 -2.03 0.06 -7.31
N ILE A 51 -1.63 0.53 -6.13
CA ILE A 51 -1.95 1.87 -5.64
C ILE A 51 -1.27 2.93 -6.52
N PHE A 52 -0.01 2.74 -6.88
CA PHE A 52 0.70 3.66 -7.77
C PHE A 52 0.05 3.72 -9.16
N GLY A 53 -0.33 2.56 -9.71
CA GLY A 53 -1.04 2.44 -10.99
C GLY A 53 -2.41 3.09 -10.97
N THR A 54 -3.22 2.85 -9.93
CA THR A 54 -4.54 3.49 -9.78
C THR A 54 -4.46 5.00 -9.59
N MET A 55 -3.40 5.49 -8.92
CA MET A 55 -3.14 6.93 -8.81
C MET A 55 -2.78 7.56 -10.17
N PHE A 56 -1.98 6.87 -10.99
CA PHE A 56 -1.64 7.31 -12.34
C PHE A 56 -2.84 7.27 -13.31
N ILE A 57 -3.65 6.21 -13.25
CA ILE A 57 -4.90 6.07 -14.02
C ILE A 57 -5.93 7.12 -13.61
N SER A 58 -6.08 7.40 -12.32
CA SER A 58 -7.02 8.43 -11.84
C SER A 58 -6.62 9.84 -12.27
N LYS A 59 -5.33 10.09 -12.56
CA LYS A 59 -4.86 11.37 -13.10
C LYS A 59 -5.27 11.54 -14.57
N LYS A 60 -5.33 10.45 -15.36
CA LYS A 60 -5.81 10.46 -16.75
C LYS A 60 -7.32 10.75 -16.85
N ASN A 61 -8.12 10.21 -15.93
CA ASN A 61 -9.58 10.39 -15.91
C ASN A 61 -10.08 11.72 -15.30
N ARG A 62 -9.19 12.60 -14.84
CA ARG A 62 -9.53 13.93 -14.31
C ARG A 62 -9.18 15.08 -15.25
N GLY A 63 -8.78 14.76 -16.48
CA GLY A 63 -8.55 15.72 -17.56
C GLY A 63 -9.73 15.91 -18.50
N ASP A 64 -10.89 15.29 -18.22
CA ASP A 64 -12.08 15.45 -19.06
C ASP A 64 -13.37 15.54 -18.23
N LYS A 65 -13.46 16.58 -17.38
CA LYS A 65 -14.73 17.26 -17.11
C LYS A 65 -14.44 18.71 -16.72
N LYS A 66 -14.56 19.57 -17.73
CA LYS A 66 -15.00 20.98 -17.72
C LYS A 66 -14.27 21.95 -16.80
#